data_AF-A0A7C3RQA7-F1
#
_entry.id   AF-A0A7C3RQA7-F1
#
_cell.length_a   1.000
_cell.length_b   1.000
_cell.length_c   1.000
_cell.angle_alpha   90.00
_cell.angle_beta   90.00
_cell.angle_gamma   90.00
#
_symmetry.space_group_name_H-M   'P 1'
#
loop_
_entity.id
_entity.type
_entity.pdbx_description
1 polymer ?
#
loop_
_entity_poly.entity_id
_entity_poly.type
_entity_poly.pdbx_seq_one_letter_code
_entity_poly.pdbx_strand_id
1 'polypeptide(L)'
;MKCCAGVWVLTCLPLLGFCTSITLPMPGMIAVRSRSGQFIVYGHPPQPQPAGRVTDPLGTNFVRLEPALVAVSCERIKQALLGELCAPDRWRSKFYVVLHPGVAPNQTIQVSSSRFANGWLYRVDTPAAIEADRFVRTIVRLLLVEWINRFNSGDMIDAPAWLSEGLAELVLDHSALDLLVPPPTPRPFSLRVSTTVRQGWLTNHMVRAHQFLRMHEPLGLDALLAPTQAVLLGEAALTFRYSGQLLVSELIQLPAGRAAMCGFLDSLAFGPDQQSVLLRAFAPYFGGYADMAKWWELKTYHFTSRDLRTQTWPIKDALKKLDDILTVPVLTRSDTNSPAARITTAIQSVIRDNWGQPWLKDTLQFKAAQLQALQLRVPLEIVGLVVEYRKLLQNIAARAPRKQTTTPPSHAAQAFVSQAVAKLNALDVRRAALEQKLSETQGLQTRPPN
;
A
#
# COMPACT_ATOMS: atom_id res chain seq x y z
N MET A 1 50.16 -46.26 -56.05
CA MET A 1 49.94 -44.81 -56.25
C MET A 1 48.45 -44.52 -56.16
N LYS A 2 48.11 -43.49 -55.38
CA LYS A 2 46.82 -42.80 -55.23
C LYS A 2 45.75 -43.47 -54.36
N CYS A 3 45.83 -43.05 -53.09
CA CYS A 3 44.84 -43.08 -52.03
C CYS A 3 43.50 -42.43 -52.45
N CYS A 4 42.40 -42.94 -51.90
CA CYS A 4 41.28 -42.13 -51.44
C CYS A 4 40.66 -42.85 -50.22
N ALA A 5 40.94 -42.31 -49.04
CA ALA A 5 40.36 -42.71 -47.77
C ALA A 5 38.99 -42.03 -47.61
N GLY A 6 37.93 -42.82 -47.51
CA GLY A 6 36.60 -42.35 -47.09
C GLY A 6 36.51 -42.41 -45.56
N VAL A 7 36.80 -41.29 -44.90
CA VAL A 7 36.59 -41.12 -43.46
C VAL A 7 35.11 -40.87 -43.20
N TRP A 8 34.44 -41.81 -42.53
CA TRP A 8 33.15 -41.58 -41.91
C TRP A 8 33.37 -40.78 -40.62
N VAL A 9 33.19 -39.46 -40.67
CA VAL A 9 33.10 -38.64 -39.46
C VAL A 9 31.69 -38.80 -38.90
N LEU A 10 31.56 -39.61 -37.85
CA LEU A 10 30.43 -39.56 -36.93
C LEU A 10 30.47 -38.20 -36.22
N THR A 11 29.75 -37.21 -36.75
CA THR A 11 29.49 -35.97 -36.03
C THR A 11 28.44 -36.23 -34.96
N CYS A 12 28.90 -36.60 -33.76
CA CYS A 12 28.12 -36.43 -32.55
C CYS A 12 27.86 -34.93 -32.34
N LEU A 13 26.72 -34.43 -32.82
CA LEU A 13 26.16 -33.17 -32.33
C LEU A 13 25.86 -33.36 -30.84
N PRO A 14 26.46 -32.57 -29.93
CA PRO A 14 25.92 -32.50 -28.60
C PRO A 14 24.57 -31.80 -28.72
N LEU A 15 23.50 -32.54 -28.42
CA LEU A 15 22.24 -31.97 -27.98
C LEU A 15 22.57 -31.02 -26.82
N LEU A 16 22.65 -29.73 -27.11
CA LEU A 16 22.60 -28.66 -26.12
C LEU A 16 21.21 -28.69 -25.49
N GLY A 17 21.00 -29.67 -24.63
CA GLY A 17 19.97 -29.61 -23.61
C GLY A 17 20.28 -28.38 -22.78
N PHE A 18 19.33 -27.45 -22.75
CA PHE A 18 19.29 -26.36 -21.79
C PHE A 18 19.37 -26.97 -20.39
N CYS A 19 20.58 -27.14 -19.87
CA CYS A 19 20.80 -27.27 -18.44
C CYS A 19 20.45 -25.90 -17.87
N THR A 20 19.21 -25.74 -17.42
CA THR A 20 18.82 -24.66 -16.53
C THR A 20 19.59 -24.88 -15.23
N SER A 21 20.79 -24.32 -15.19
CA SER A 21 21.64 -24.32 -14.02
C SER A 21 20.84 -23.70 -12.89
N ILE A 22 20.45 -24.52 -11.92
CA ILE A 22 20.23 -24.03 -10.56
C ILE A 22 21.60 -23.54 -10.13
N THR A 23 21.87 -22.24 -10.33
CA THR A 23 23.07 -21.63 -9.77
C THR A 23 22.99 -21.83 -8.27
N LEU A 24 23.85 -22.71 -7.75
CA LEU A 24 24.09 -22.88 -6.32
C LEU A 24 24.30 -21.49 -5.71
N PRO A 25 23.88 -21.25 -4.45
CA PRO A 25 24.09 -19.96 -3.81
C PRO A 25 25.57 -19.59 -3.95
N MET A 26 25.83 -18.40 -4.52
CA MET A 26 27.18 -17.91 -4.71
C MET A 26 27.93 -17.99 -3.36
N PRO A 27 29.22 -18.36 -3.35
CA PRO A 27 29.98 -18.48 -2.11
C PRO A 27 29.83 -17.22 -1.25
N GLY A 28 29.40 -17.37 0.01
CA GLY A 28 29.22 -16.25 0.94
C GLY A 28 27.81 -15.64 1.04
N MET A 29 26.82 -16.17 0.31
CA MET A 29 25.42 -15.78 0.49
C MET A 29 24.76 -16.45 1.71
N ILE A 30 24.00 -15.68 2.47
CA ILE A 30 23.09 -16.16 3.51
C ILE A 30 21.70 -16.41 2.93
N ALA A 31 20.95 -17.34 3.53
CA ALA A 31 19.56 -17.63 3.20
C ALA A 31 18.66 -17.21 4.37
N VAL A 32 17.67 -16.36 4.10
CA VAL A 32 16.67 -15.93 5.08
C VAL A 32 15.28 -16.37 4.61
N ARG A 33 14.50 -16.96 5.51
CA ARG A 33 13.12 -17.39 5.22
C ARG A 33 12.13 -16.40 5.81
N SER A 34 11.07 -16.13 5.08
CA SER A 34 9.96 -15.31 5.59
C SER A 34 9.12 -16.08 6.61
N ARG A 35 8.27 -15.36 7.34
CA ARG A 35 7.41 -15.95 8.39
C ARG A 35 6.48 -17.04 7.86
N SER A 36 5.91 -16.85 6.68
CA SER A 36 5.07 -17.90 6.06
C SER A 36 5.89 -19.05 5.48
N GLY A 37 7.20 -18.88 5.27
CA GLY A 37 8.05 -19.85 4.59
C GLY A 37 7.89 -19.86 3.06
N GLN A 38 7.02 -18.99 2.52
CA GLN A 38 6.78 -18.85 1.09
C GLN A 38 7.97 -18.18 0.38
N PHE A 39 8.60 -17.18 1.02
CA PHE A 39 9.73 -16.46 0.45
C PHE A 39 11.06 -16.93 1.07
N ILE A 40 12.03 -17.24 0.21
CA ILE A 40 13.39 -17.60 0.57
C ILE A 40 14.32 -16.60 -0.11
N VAL A 41 15.00 -15.78 0.68
CA VAL A 41 15.85 -14.71 0.20
C VAL A 41 17.31 -15.09 0.36
N TYR A 42 18.06 -15.10 -0.74
CA TYR A 42 19.50 -15.23 -0.76
C TYR A 42 20.15 -13.88 -0.95
N GLY A 43 21.23 -13.61 -0.24
CA GLY A 43 22.04 -12.43 -0.48
C GLY A 43 23.25 -12.37 0.43
N HIS A 44 24.11 -11.38 0.22
CA HIS A 44 25.29 -11.22 1.06
C HIS A 44 24.89 -10.71 2.45
N PRO A 45 25.63 -11.10 3.51
CA PRO A 45 25.40 -10.55 4.84
C PRO A 45 25.58 -9.02 4.83
N PRO A 46 24.86 -8.30 5.70
CA PRO A 46 24.94 -6.85 5.75
C PRO A 46 26.37 -6.42 6.04
N GLN A 47 27.00 -5.73 5.08
CA GLN A 47 28.33 -5.17 5.26
C GLN A 47 28.21 -3.85 6.04
N PRO A 48 28.95 -3.65 7.15
CA PRO A 48 28.92 -2.41 7.89
C PRO A 48 29.52 -1.29 7.03
N GLN A 49 28.65 -0.51 6.41
CA GLN A 49 29.02 0.70 5.67
C GLN A 49 28.44 1.92 6.40
N PRO A 50 29.17 3.06 6.43
CA PRO A 50 28.68 4.26 7.08
C PRO A 50 27.35 4.69 6.47
N ALA A 51 26.44 5.14 7.35
CA ALA A 51 25.06 5.50 7.03
C ALA A 51 24.99 6.71 6.08
N GLY A 52 25.15 6.46 4.79
CA GLY A 52 24.72 7.36 3.73
C GLY A 52 23.41 6.83 3.16
N ARG A 53 22.32 7.59 3.25
CA ARG A 53 21.33 7.54 2.17
C ARG A 53 22.13 7.85 0.91
N VAL A 54 22.15 6.96 -0.07
CA VAL A 54 22.47 7.37 -1.43
C VAL A 54 21.27 8.20 -1.89
N THR A 55 21.21 9.46 -1.46
CA THR A 55 20.40 10.47 -2.13
C THR A 55 21.13 10.75 -3.43
N ASP A 56 20.69 10.09 -4.49
CA ASP A 56 21.02 10.47 -5.84
C ASP A 56 20.55 11.93 -6.06
N PRO A 57 21.31 12.80 -6.75
CA PRO A 57 20.91 14.18 -7.03
C PRO A 57 19.60 14.32 -7.81
N LEU A 58 19.06 13.21 -8.35
CA LEU A 58 17.87 13.13 -9.19
C LEU A 58 16.55 12.84 -8.43
N GLY A 59 16.57 12.67 -7.11
CA GLY A 59 15.33 12.51 -6.32
C GLY A 59 14.63 11.15 -6.46
N THR A 60 15.32 10.14 -6.97
CA THR A 60 14.83 8.76 -7.12
C THR A 60 14.91 7.98 -5.79
N ASN A 61 13.80 7.36 -5.38
CA ASN A 61 13.66 6.60 -4.13
C ASN A 61 14.34 5.20 -4.22
N PHE A 62 15.66 5.17 -4.40
CA PHE A 62 16.44 3.93 -4.34
C PHE A 62 16.53 3.44 -2.89
N VAL A 63 16.19 2.16 -2.69
CA VAL A 63 16.28 1.48 -1.40
C VAL A 63 17.30 0.37 -1.48
N ARG A 64 18.18 0.31 -0.48
CA ARG A 64 19.10 -0.81 -0.29
C ARG A 64 18.33 -1.99 0.32
N LEU A 65 18.37 -3.11 -0.38
CA LEU A 65 17.74 -4.37 -0.01
C LEU A 65 18.71 -5.23 0.80
N GLU A 66 18.31 -5.60 2.01
CA GLU A 66 18.99 -6.61 2.84
C GLU A 66 18.16 -7.89 2.91
N PRO A 67 18.77 -9.09 2.96
CA PRO A 67 18.02 -10.35 2.88
C PRO A 67 16.87 -10.48 3.90
N ALA A 68 17.11 -10.11 5.17
CA ALA A 68 16.11 -10.17 6.22
C ALA A 68 14.98 -9.15 6.03
N LEU A 69 15.32 -7.93 5.60
CA LEU A 69 14.35 -6.86 5.37
C LEU A 69 13.49 -7.15 4.15
N VAL A 70 14.06 -7.73 3.10
CA VAL A 70 13.34 -8.20 1.92
C VAL A 70 12.33 -9.29 2.31
N ALA A 71 12.74 -10.27 3.12
CA ALA A 71 11.81 -11.32 3.57
C ALA A 71 10.60 -10.75 4.33
N VAL A 72 10.82 -9.75 5.19
CA VAL A 72 9.74 -9.03 5.90
C VAL A 72 8.91 -8.19 4.93
N SER A 73 9.55 -7.52 3.97
CA SER A 73 8.88 -6.65 3.00
C SER A 73 7.97 -7.45 2.07
N CYS A 74 8.42 -8.61 1.59
CA CYS A 74 7.59 -9.54 0.81
C CYS A 74 6.34 -9.99 1.57
N GLU A 75 6.45 -10.28 2.87
CA GLU A 75 5.29 -10.62 3.70
C GLU A 75 4.32 -9.45 3.85
N ARG A 76 4.83 -8.22 4.00
CA ARG A 76 3.98 -7.01 4.09
C ARG A 76 3.27 -6.73 2.78
N ILE A 77 3.96 -6.85 1.64
CA ILE A 77 3.37 -6.69 0.31
C ILE A 77 2.29 -7.75 0.08
N LYS A 78 2.55 -9.01 0.43
CA LYS A 78 1.55 -10.08 0.35
C LYS A 78 0.33 -9.76 1.21
N GLN A 79 0.52 -9.35 2.46
CA GLN A 79 -0.58 -9.00 3.36
C GLN A 79 -1.39 -7.81 2.84
N ALA A 80 -0.75 -6.79 2.27
CA ALA A 80 -1.44 -5.66 1.66
C ALA A 80 -2.28 -6.11 0.46
N LEU A 81 -1.70 -6.90 -0.45
CA LEU A 81 -2.40 -7.43 -1.63
C LEU A 81 -3.62 -8.29 -1.24
N LEU A 82 -3.44 -9.21 -0.28
CA LEU A 82 -4.55 -10.04 0.23
C LEU A 82 -5.61 -9.21 0.94
N GLY A 83 -5.21 -8.12 1.61
CA GLY A 83 -6.11 -7.15 2.23
C GLY A 83 -7.01 -6.46 1.21
N GLU A 84 -6.45 -5.98 0.10
CA GLU A 84 -7.21 -5.34 -0.99
C GLU A 84 -8.29 -6.26 -1.55
N LEU A 85 -7.95 -7.53 -1.75
CA LEU A 85 -8.85 -8.55 -2.29
C LEU A 85 -9.74 -9.21 -1.22
N CYS A 86 -9.53 -8.92 0.07
CA CYS A 86 -10.17 -9.62 1.21
C CYS A 86 -10.03 -11.15 1.11
N ALA A 87 -8.87 -11.63 0.67
CA ALA A 87 -8.63 -13.02 0.39
C ALA A 87 -7.83 -13.71 1.51
N PRO A 88 -8.10 -14.99 1.81
CA PRO A 88 -7.27 -15.77 2.72
C PRO A 88 -5.93 -16.12 2.07
N ASP A 89 -4.89 -16.26 2.90
CA ASP A 89 -3.58 -16.70 2.43
C ASP A 89 -3.60 -18.22 2.13
N ARG A 90 -3.46 -18.60 0.85
CA ARG A 90 -3.57 -20.00 0.36
C ARG A 90 -2.46 -20.39 -0.62
N TRP A 91 -1.28 -19.79 -0.46
CA TRP A 91 -0.14 -20.08 -1.32
C TRP A 91 0.25 -21.57 -1.32
N ARG A 92 0.82 -22.03 -2.44
CA ARG A 92 1.33 -23.41 -2.60
C ARG A 92 2.78 -23.44 -3.05
N SER A 93 3.20 -22.44 -3.82
CA SER A 93 4.52 -22.38 -4.43
C SER A 93 5.48 -21.47 -3.66
N LYS A 94 6.78 -21.72 -3.79
CA LYS A 94 7.84 -20.93 -3.14
C LYS A 94 8.44 -19.90 -4.10
N PHE A 95 8.79 -18.76 -3.53
CA PHE A 95 9.54 -17.70 -4.19
C PHE A 95 10.98 -17.68 -3.70
N TYR A 96 11.92 -17.69 -4.62
CA TYR A 96 13.35 -17.56 -4.36
C TYR A 96 13.80 -16.18 -4.83
N VAL A 97 14.17 -15.31 -3.89
CA VAL A 97 14.66 -13.96 -4.20
C VAL A 97 16.17 -13.95 -4.02
N VAL A 98 16.92 -13.64 -5.07
CA VAL A 98 18.38 -13.61 -5.07
C VAL A 98 18.83 -12.16 -5.20
N LEU A 99 19.49 -11.66 -4.16
CA LEU A 99 20.08 -10.32 -4.13
C LEU A 99 21.52 -10.39 -4.61
N HIS A 100 21.79 -9.78 -5.76
CA HIS A 100 23.15 -9.64 -6.27
C HIS A 100 23.64 -8.20 -6.10
N PRO A 101 24.96 -7.97 -5.92
CA PRO A 101 25.51 -6.62 -5.97
C PRO A 101 25.13 -6.00 -7.33
N GLY A 102 24.57 -4.79 -7.29
CA GLY A 102 24.16 -4.08 -8.51
C GLY A 102 25.40 -3.70 -9.32
N VAL A 103 25.44 -4.10 -10.59
CA VAL A 103 26.57 -3.78 -11.49
C VAL A 103 26.31 -2.46 -12.22
N ALA A 104 25.02 -2.10 -12.42
CA ALA A 104 24.60 -0.87 -13.07
C ALA A 104 23.30 -0.32 -12.45
N PRO A 105 23.08 1.02 -12.46
CA PRO A 105 21.91 1.66 -11.83
C PRO A 105 20.56 1.26 -12.47
N ASN A 106 20.53 0.90 -13.75
CA ASN A 106 19.32 0.48 -14.49
C ASN A 106 19.24 -1.03 -14.75
N GLN A 107 19.91 -1.85 -13.94
CA GLN A 107 19.88 -3.30 -14.13
C GLN A 107 18.46 -3.85 -13.97
N THR A 108 18.01 -4.68 -14.92
CA THR A 108 16.65 -5.26 -14.96
C THR A 108 16.48 -6.35 -13.90
N ILE A 109 15.26 -6.50 -13.35
CA ILE A 109 14.95 -7.63 -12.47
C ILE A 109 14.68 -8.80 -13.39
N GLN A 110 15.39 -9.91 -13.17
CA GLN A 110 15.16 -11.12 -13.94
C GLN A 110 14.19 -12.00 -13.16
N VAL A 111 13.07 -12.33 -13.80
CA VAL A 111 12.06 -13.24 -13.25
C VAL A 111 12.11 -14.52 -14.06
N SER A 112 12.30 -15.64 -13.40
CA SER A 112 12.25 -16.96 -14.00
C SER A 112 11.27 -17.85 -13.23
N SER A 113 10.60 -18.72 -13.97
CA SER A 113 9.67 -19.69 -13.41
C SER A 113 10.03 -21.06 -13.95
N SER A 114 10.07 -22.06 -13.08
CA SER A 114 10.43 -23.42 -13.45
C SER A 114 9.48 -24.40 -12.78
N ARG A 115 9.00 -25.38 -13.53
CA ARG A 115 8.09 -26.39 -13.03
C ARG A 115 8.88 -27.61 -12.55
N PHE A 116 8.60 -28.05 -11.33
CA PHE A 116 9.14 -29.27 -10.75
C PHE A 116 8.01 -30.22 -10.35
N ALA A 117 8.36 -31.45 -9.97
CA ALA A 117 7.39 -32.46 -9.53
C ALA A 117 6.55 -32.02 -8.31
N ASN A 118 7.05 -31.08 -7.51
CA ASN A 118 6.39 -30.52 -6.33
C ASN A 118 5.67 -29.19 -6.60
N GLY A 119 5.55 -28.75 -7.86
CA GLY A 119 4.84 -27.54 -8.25
C GLY A 119 5.72 -26.51 -8.95
N TRP A 120 5.21 -25.28 -9.08
CA TRP A 120 5.94 -24.17 -9.67
C TRP A 120 6.95 -23.60 -8.68
N LEU A 121 8.14 -23.28 -9.20
CA LEU A 121 9.18 -22.56 -8.48
C LEU A 121 9.37 -21.22 -9.19
N TYR A 122 9.28 -20.14 -8.43
CA TYR A 122 9.46 -18.79 -8.92
C TYR A 122 10.78 -18.24 -8.39
N ARG A 123 11.61 -17.69 -9.27
CA ARG A 123 12.90 -17.10 -8.94
C ARG A 123 12.97 -15.66 -9.43
N VAL A 124 13.50 -14.79 -8.57
CA VAL A 124 13.67 -13.36 -8.81
C VAL A 124 15.11 -13.01 -8.54
N ASP A 125 15.86 -12.66 -9.57
CA ASP A 125 17.21 -12.13 -9.43
C ASP A 125 17.12 -10.60 -9.52
N THR A 126 17.42 -9.92 -8.41
CA THR A 126 17.29 -8.47 -8.26
C THR A 126 18.55 -7.83 -7.70
N PRO A 127 18.91 -6.62 -8.15
CA PRO A 127 20.03 -5.89 -7.57
C PRO A 127 19.73 -5.52 -6.10
N ALA A 128 20.77 -5.49 -5.27
CA ALA A 128 20.69 -5.11 -3.86
C ALA A 128 20.34 -3.62 -3.64
N ALA A 129 20.31 -2.80 -4.68
CA ALA A 129 19.79 -1.44 -4.65
C ALA A 129 18.84 -1.25 -5.83
N ILE A 130 17.59 -0.87 -5.54
CA ILE A 130 16.55 -0.71 -6.56
C ILE A 130 15.51 0.32 -6.11
N GLU A 131 14.78 0.88 -7.08
CA GLU A 131 13.60 1.70 -6.83
C GLU A 131 12.53 0.90 -6.08
N ALA A 132 12.00 1.52 -5.03
CA ALA A 132 11.05 0.89 -4.13
C ALA A 132 9.78 0.38 -4.84
N ASP A 133 9.21 1.21 -5.71
CA ASP A 133 8.00 0.92 -6.45
C ASP A 133 8.19 -0.23 -7.43
N ARG A 134 9.33 -0.27 -8.12
CA ARG A 134 9.70 -1.34 -9.04
C ARG A 134 9.81 -2.69 -8.35
N PHE A 135 10.36 -2.74 -7.13
CA PHE A 135 10.39 -3.96 -6.33
C PHE A 135 8.97 -4.41 -5.94
N VAL A 136 8.13 -3.50 -5.42
CA VAL A 136 6.76 -3.82 -5.00
C VAL A 136 5.93 -4.35 -6.17
N ARG A 137 5.94 -3.66 -7.32
CA ARG A 137 5.23 -4.10 -8.55
C ARG A 137 5.64 -5.51 -8.95
N THR A 138 6.94 -5.82 -8.91
CA THR A 138 7.47 -7.14 -9.27
C THR A 138 6.95 -8.22 -8.33
N ILE A 139 6.97 -7.98 -7.02
CA ILE A 139 6.45 -8.93 -6.03
C ILE A 139 4.93 -9.11 -6.18
N VAL A 140 4.17 -8.04 -6.43
CA VAL A 140 2.72 -8.11 -6.68
C VAL A 140 2.42 -8.96 -7.91
N ARG A 141 3.08 -8.71 -9.06
CA ARG A 141 2.93 -9.52 -10.27
C ARG A 141 3.21 -11.00 -9.99
N LEU A 142 4.30 -11.30 -9.29
CA LEU A 142 4.66 -12.68 -8.95
C LEU A 142 3.64 -13.39 -8.07
N LEU A 143 3.09 -12.69 -7.07
CA LEU A 143 2.02 -13.23 -6.24
C LEU A 143 0.77 -13.54 -7.06
N LEU A 144 0.43 -12.71 -8.04
CA LEU A 144 -0.69 -12.97 -8.95
C LEU A 144 -0.39 -14.14 -9.89
N VAL A 145 0.81 -14.23 -10.45
CA VAL A 145 1.23 -15.37 -11.28
C VAL A 145 1.18 -16.67 -10.49
N GLU A 146 1.66 -16.68 -9.23
CA GLU A 146 1.51 -17.85 -8.36
C GLU A 146 0.06 -18.22 -8.17
N TRP A 147 -0.79 -17.23 -7.88
CA TRP A 147 -2.21 -17.47 -7.67
C TRP A 147 -2.87 -18.11 -8.88
N ILE A 148 -2.71 -17.49 -10.05
CA ILE A 148 -3.30 -17.94 -11.31
C ILE A 148 -2.87 -19.39 -11.60
N ASN A 149 -1.61 -19.74 -11.33
CA ASN A 149 -1.05 -21.05 -11.68
C ASN A 149 -1.11 -22.10 -10.56
N ARG A 150 -1.80 -21.85 -9.42
CA ARG A 150 -1.86 -22.79 -8.27
C ARG A 150 -2.33 -24.19 -8.63
N PHE A 151 -3.24 -24.27 -9.59
CA PHE A 151 -3.87 -25.51 -10.04
C PHE A 151 -3.54 -25.82 -11.50
N ASN A 152 -2.73 -24.98 -12.14
CA ASN A 152 -2.43 -25.11 -13.55
C ASN A 152 -1.35 -26.17 -13.79
N SER A 153 -1.75 -27.25 -14.45
CA SER A 153 -0.84 -28.32 -14.86
C SER A 153 -0.24 -28.13 -16.26
N GLY A 154 -0.62 -27.08 -17.01
CA GLY A 154 -0.10 -26.75 -18.33
C GLY A 154 1.02 -25.70 -18.32
N ASP A 155 1.07 -24.90 -19.39
CA ASP A 155 2.01 -23.79 -19.56
C ASP A 155 1.72 -22.64 -18.59
N MET A 156 2.76 -21.92 -18.18
CA MET A 156 2.61 -20.82 -17.23
C MET A 156 1.82 -19.67 -17.87
N ILE A 157 0.77 -19.24 -17.17
CA ILE A 157 0.00 -18.06 -17.54
C ILE A 157 0.47 -16.87 -16.72
N ASP A 158 0.86 -15.78 -17.40
CA ASP A 158 1.25 -14.54 -16.73
C ASP A 158 0.02 -13.75 -16.26
N ALA A 159 0.22 -12.86 -15.29
CA ALA A 159 -0.84 -11.99 -14.80
C ALA A 159 -1.14 -10.89 -15.85
N PRO A 160 -2.42 -10.54 -16.08
CA PRO A 160 -2.78 -9.42 -16.93
C PRO A 160 -2.11 -8.12 -16.44
N ALA A 161 -1.47 -7.38 -17.36
CA ALA A 161 -0.68 -6.21 -16.99
C ALA A 161 -1.50 -5.12 -16.28
N TRP A 162 -2.74 -4.88 -16.70
CA TRP A 162 -3.62 -3.89 -16.08
C TRP A 162 -3.95 -4.26 -14.62
N LEU A 163 -4.06 -5.57 -14.34
CA LEU A 163 -4.38 -6.07 -13.01
C LEU A 163 -3.14 -6.02 -12.11
N SER A 164 -1.98 -6.44 -12.62
CA SER A 164 -0.73 -6.41 -11.85
C SER A 164 -0.31 -4.98 -11.52
N GLU A 165 -0.35 -4.07 -12.49
CA GLU A 165 -0.01 -2.66 -12.27
C GLU A 165 -1.08 -1.98 -11.41
N GLY A 166 -2.37 -2.22 -11.66
CA GLY A 166 -3.45 -1.61 -10.89
C GLY A 166 -3.43 -2.01 -9.42
N LEU A 167 -3.25 -3.30 -9.11
CA LEU A 167 -3.10 -3.76 -7.72
C LEU A 167 -1.79 -3.28 -7.09
N ALA A 168 -0.70 -3.21 -7.87
CA ALA A 168 0.55 -2.67 -7.35
C ALA A 168 0.43 -1.20 -6.94
N GLU A 169 -0.25 -0.37 -7.72
CA GLU A 169 -0.50 1.02 -7.35
C GLU A 169 -1.40 1.14 -6.11
N LEU A 170 -2.46 0.32 -6.00
CA LEU A 170 -3.28 0.26 -4.78
C LEU A 170 -2.46 -0.11 -3.54
N VAL A 171 -1.56 -1.09 -3.67
CA VAL A 171 -0.64 -1.50 -2.60
C VAL A 171 0.38 -0.41 -2.29
N LEU A 172 0.92 0.28 -3.29
CA LEU A 172 1.90 1.37 -3.10
C LEU A 172 1.30 2.59 -2.39
N ASP A 173 0.02 2.87 -2.62
CA ASP A 173 -0.72 3.94 -1.95
C ASP A 173 -1.01 3.66 -0.46
N HIS A 174 -0.75 2.44 0.02
CA HIS A 174 -0.68 2.09 1.45
C HIS A 174 0.64 2.50 2.13
N SER A 175 1.46 3.33 1.46
CA SER A 175 2.83 3.73 1.83
C SER A 175 3.88 2.65 1.55
N ALA A 176 4.56 2.78 0.40
CA ALA A 176 5.73 1.98 0.03
C ALA A 176 6.85 1.95 1.11
N LEU A 177 6.94 2.99 1.95
CA LEU A 177 7.92 3.08 3.05
C LEU A 177 7.54 2.24 4.28
N ASP A 178 6.25 1.91 4.44
CA ASP A 178 5.83 0.90 5.43
C ASP A 178 5.98 -0.51 4.88
N LEU A 179 5.96 -0.68 3.54
CA LEU A 179 6.17 -1.97 2.89
C LEU A 179 7.66 -2.37 2.86
N LEU A 180 8.56 -1.42 2.61
CA LEU A 180 10.00 -1.64 2.62
C LEU A 180 10.61 -1.23 3.95
N VAL A 181 11.13 -2.19 4.71
CA VAL A 181 11.81 -1.90 5.97
C VAL A 181 13.22 -1.37 5.67
N PRO A 182 13.58 -0.11 5.99
CA PRO A 182 14.93 0.38 5.80
C PRO A 182 15.88 -0.22 6.84
N PRO A 183 17.18 -0.40 6.52
CA PRO A 183 18.15 -0.92 7.48
C PRO A 183 18.30 0.01 8.69
N PRO A 184 18.49 -0.55 9.91
CA PRO A 184 18.69 0.25 11.10
C PRO A 184 19.97 1.08 10.93
N THR A 185 19.86 2.40 11.09
CA THR A 185 21.05 3.25 11.12
C THR A 185 21.70 3.12 12.51
N PRO A 186 22.94 2.62 12.62
CA PRO A 186 23.61 2.53 13.92
C PRO A 186 23.92 3.95 14.39
N ARG A 187 23.19 4.43 15.40
CA ARG A 187 23.61 5.56 16.23
C ARG A 187 24.04 5.01 17.58
N PRO A 188 25.28 5.26 18.03
CA PRO A 188 25.65 4.92 19.39
C PRO A 188 24.73 5.70 20.35
N PHE A 189 24.09 4.98 21.28
CA PHE A 189 23.28 5.51 22.39
C PHE A 189 21.88 6.10 22.10
N SER A 190 21.16 5.65 21.06
CA SER A 190 19.71 5.93 21.03
C SER A 190 18.90 4.76 20.52
N LEU A 191 18.06 4.21 21.42
CA LEU A 191 17.02 3.25 21.09
C LEU A 191 15.96 4.01 20.28
N ARG A 192 16.10 4.03 18.94
CA ARG A 192 14.99 4.46 18.09
C ARG A 192 13.92 3.39 18.17
N VAL A 193 12.98 3.56 19.09
CA VAL A 193 11.61 3.09 18.87
C VAL A 193 11.09 3.92 17.70
N SER A 194 11.34 3.45 16.47
CA SER A 194 10.55 3.91 15.34
C SER A 194 9.15 3.37 15.60
N THR A 195 8.34 4.09 16.37
CA THR A 195 6.89 3.95 16.29
C THR A 195 6.53 4.38 14.88
N THR A 196 6.60 3.45 13.92
CA THR A 196 5.72 3.51 12.77
C THR A 196 4.33 3.45 13.37
N VAL A 197 3.78 4.62 13.68
CA VAL A 197 2.36 4.77 13.94
C VAL A 197 1.73 4.22 12.69
N ARG A 198 1.20 3.00 12.79
CA ARG A 198 0.49 2.28 11.74
C ARG A 198 -0.54 3.27 11.20
N GLN A 199 -0.25 3.92 10.08
CA GLN A 199 -1.18 4.84 9.42
C GLN A 199 -2.21 3.97 8.72
N GLY A 200 -2.99 3.21 9.49
CA GLY A 200 -4.11 2.41 9.00
C GLY A 200 -5.32 3.26 8.65
N TRP A 201 -5.12 4.47 8.13
CA TRP A 201 -6.20 5.45 7.95
C TRP A 201 -6.19 6.01 6.54
N LEU A 202 -6.99 5.39 5.67
CA LEU A 202 -7.58 5.93 4.42
C LEU A 202 -6.94 7.24 3.89
N THR A 203 -5.67 7.21 3.52
CA THR A 203 -5.24 8.05 2.40
C THR A 203 -6.08 7.56 1.23
N ASN A 204 -6.94 8.42 0.67
CA ASN A 204 -7.75 8.06 -0.47
C ASN A 204 -6.77 7.56 -1.55
N HIS A 205 -6.80 6.24 -1.80
CA HIS A 205 -5.84 5.46 -2.59
C HIS A 205 -5.89 5.82 -4.08
N MET A 206 -6.54 6.94 -4.42
CA MET A 206 -6.77 7.39 -5.77
C MET A 206 -6.41 8.86 -5.95
N VAL A 207 -5.89 9.55 -4.93
CA VAL A 207 -5.58 10.99 -5.03
C VAL A 207 -4.52 11.26 -6.11
N ARG A 208 -3.45 10.46 -6.15
CA ARG A 208 -2.39 10.60 -7.15
C ARG A 208 -2.89 10.27 -8.55
N ALA A 209 -3.57 9.12 -8.70
CA ALA A 209 -4.21 8.72 -9.94
C ALA A 209 -5.18 9.79 -10.46
N HIS A 210 -6.02 10.33 -9.58
CA HIS A 210 -6.97 11.38 -9.93
C HIS A 210 -6.30 12.66 -10.40
N GLN A 211 -5.28 13.15 -9.68
CA GLN A 211 -4.52 14.33 -10.09
C GLN A 211 -3.88 14.14 -11.46
N PHE A 212 -3.33 12.95 -11.73
CA PHE A 212 -2.69 12.65 -12.99
C PHE A 212 -3.68 12.49 -14.14
N LEU A 213 -4.72 11.67 -13.96
CA LEU A 213 -5.73 11.34 -14.98
C LEU A 213 -6.70 12.50 -15.28
N ARG A 214 -6.70 13.55 -14.48
CA ARG A 214 -7.35 14.81 -14.87
C ARG A 214 -6.61 15.58 -15.96
N MET A 215 -5.29 15.43 -15.99
CA MET A 215 -4.42 16.10 -16.96
C MET A 215 -4.13 15.21 -18.17
N HIS A 216 -4.36 13.90 -18.06
CA HIS A 216 -4.09 12.90 -19.08
C HIS A 216 -5.31 12.00 -19.24
N GLU A 217 -5.85 11.92 -20.46
CA GLU A 217 -7.03 11.10 -20.73
C GLU A 217 -6.80 9.63 -20.32
N PRO A 218 -7.70 9.02 -19.50
CA PRO A 218 -7.62 7.61 -19.17
C PRO A 218 -7.70 6.73 -20.41
N LEU A 219 -7.03 5.57 -20.37
CA LEU A 219 -7.10 4.63 -21.47
C LEU A 219 -8.49 3.99 -21.59
N GLY A 220 -8.94 3.77 -22.82
CA GLY A 220 -10.14 2.99 -23.12
C GLY A 220 -9.98 1.52 -22.67
N LEU A 221 -11.11 0.83 -22.52
CA LEU A 221 -11.12 -0.53 -21.95
C LEU A 221 -10.31 -1.52 -22.81
N ASP A 222 -10.41 -1.45 -24.14
CA ASP A 222 -9.66 -2.31 -25.06
C ASP A 222 -8.14 -2.13 -24.90
N ALA A 223 -7.69 -0.88 -24.84
CA ALA A 223 -6.27 -0.55 -24.67
C ALA A 223 -5.70 -0.98 -23.31
N LEU A 224 -6.55 -1.11 -22.28
CA LEU A 224 -6.17 -1.62 -20.97
C LEU A 224 -6.10 -3.15 -20.93
N LEU A 225 -7.08 -3.83 -21.52
CA LEU A 225 -7.15 -5.29 -21.51
C LEU A 225 -6.11 -5.92 -22.44
N ALA A 226 -5.75 -5.24 -23.54
CA ALA A 226 -4.75 -5.70 -24.50
C ALA A 226 -3.70 -4.60 -24.80
N PRO A 227 -2.80 -4.29 -23.85
CA PRO A 227 -1.83 -3.21 -24.01
C PRO A 227 -0.68 -3.59 -24.95
N THR A 228 -0.25 -2.65 -25.78
CA THR A 228 0.96 -2.79 -26.60
C THR A 228 2.22 -2.53 -25.76
N GLN A 229 3.36 -3.12 -26.13
CA GLN A 229 4.62 -2.87 -25.42
C GLN A 229 5.02 -1.38 -25.37
N ALA A 230 4.69 -0.61 -26.40
CA ALA A 230 4.89 0.84 -26.42
C ALA A 230 4.13 1.57 -25.31
N VAL A 231 2.93 1.09 -24.95
CA VAL A 231 2.13 1.65 -23.85
C VAL A 231 2.74 1.26 -22.50
N LEU A 232 3.25 0.04 -22.37
CA LEU A 232 3.82 -0.46 -21.12
C LEU A 232 5.19 0.12 -20.77
N LEU A 233 6.03 0.39 -21.78
CA LEU A 233 7.42 0.83 -21.60
C LEU A 233 7.68 2.28 -22.01
N GLY A 234 6.72 2.93 -22.69
CA GLY A 234 6.85 4.29 -23.20
C GLY A 234 6.29 5.36 -22.27
N GLU A 235 6.07 6.55 -22.80
CA GLU A 235 5.58 7.72 -22.07
C GLU A 235 4.18 7.52 -21.47
N ALA A 236 3.36 6.67 -22.11
CA ALA A 236 2.01 6.33 -21.64
C ALA A 236 1.98 5.33 -20.46
N ALA A 237 3.14 4.83 -20.01
CA ALA A 237 3.20 3.81 -18.96
C ALA A 237 2.57 4.27 -17.63
N LEU A 238 2.71 5.56 -17.27
CA LEU A 238 2.06 6.12 -16.08
C LEU A 238 0.54 6.20 -16.24
N THR A 239 0.06 6.63 -17.41
CA THR A 239 -1.37 6.65 -17.74
C THR A 239 -1.96 5.25 -17.67
N PHE A 240 -1.25 4.24 -18.19
CA PHE A 240 -1.65 2.85 -18.11
C PHE A 240 -1.80 2.36 -16.66
N ARG A 241 -0.79 2.59 -15.82
CA ARG A 241 -0.82 2.16 -14.41
C ARG A 241 -1.98 2.79 -13.64
N TYR A 242 -2.17 4.10 -13.74
CA TYR A 242 -3.24 4.79 -13.04
C TYR A 242 -4.63 4.44 -13.59
N SER A 243 -4.76 4.22 -14.90
CA SER A 243 -6.00 3.73 -15.50
C SER A 243 -6.31 2.30 -15.04
N GLY A 244 -5.29 1.42 -14.95
CA GLY A 244 -5.42 0.09 -14.37
C GLY A 244 -5.79 0.12 -12.88
N GLN A 245 -5.21 1.03 -12.11
CA GLN A 245 -5.53 1.24 -10.69
C GLN A 245 -6.99 1.63 -10.51
N LEU A 246 -7.49 2.56 -11.34
CA LEU A 246 -8.90 2.96 -11.35
C LEU A 246 -9.81 1.79 -11.72
N LEU A 247 -9.49 1.05 -12.79
CA LEU A 247 -10.28 -0.10 -13.24
C LEU A 247 -10.40 -1.16 -12.13
N VAL A 248 -9.27 -1.55 -11.53
CA VAL A 248 -9.25 -2.51 -10.43
C VAL A 248 -10.06 -1.99 -9.24
N SER A 249 -9.85 -0.74 -8.84
CA SER A 249 -10.54 -0.09 -7.71
C SER A 249 -12.05 -0.09 -7.90
N GLU A 250 -12.54 0.25 -9.09
CA GLU A 250 -13.97 0.26 -9.39
C GLU A 250 -14.56 -1.16 -9.42
N LEU A 251 -13.84 -2.14 -9.98
CA LEU A 251 -14.29 -3.53 -10.03
C LEU A 251 -14.38 -4.16 -8.63
N ILE A 252 -13.39 -3.94 -7.76
CA ILE A 252 -13.41 -4.49 -6.39
C ILE A 252 -14.46 -3.82 -5.49
N GLN A 253 -14.85 -2.57 -5.81
CA GLN A 253 -15.88 -1.82 -5.09
C GLN A 253 -17.31 -2.22 -5.49
N LEU A 254 -17.50 -3.01 -6.55
CA LEU A 254 -18.81 -3.56 -6.89
C LEU A 254 -19.35 -4.47 -5.76
N PRO A 255 -20.68 -4.64 -5.62
CA PRO A 255 -21.28 -5.45 -4.56
C PRO A 255 -20.95 -6.95 -4.67
N ALA A 256 -19.90 -7.45 -4.00
CA ALA A 256 -19.26 -8.76 -4.22
C ALA A 256 -18.16 -8.79 -5.31
N GLY A 257 -17.70 -7.62 -5.75
CA GLY A 257 -16.62 -7.42 -6.71
C GLY A 257 -15.30 -8.06 -6.30
N ARG A 258 -14.94 -8.02 -5.01
CA ARG A 258 -13.73 -8.72 -4.49
C ARG A 258 -13.80 -10.24 -4.67
N ALA A 259 -14.96 -10.84 -4.40
CA ALA A 259 -15.16 -12.28 -4.60
C ALA A 259 -15.13 -12.64 -6.09
N ALA A 260 -15.76 -11.82 -6.94
CA ALA A 260 -15.69 -11.94 -8.39
C ALA A 260 -14.24 -11.84 -8.91
N MET A 261 -13.44 -10.91 -8.38
CA MET A 261 -12.03 -10.76 -8.72
C MET A 261 -11.19 -11.98 -8.31
N CYS A 262 -11.44 -12.55 -7.12
CA CYS A 262 -10.79 -13.81 -6.73
C CYS A 262 -11.17 -14.97 -7.66
N GLY A 263 -12.46 -15.08 -8.03
CA GLY A 263 -12.93 -16.09 -8.99
C GLY A 263 -12.35 -15.90 -10.39
N PHE A 264 -12.14 -14.66 -10.82
CA PHE A 264 -11.43 -14.32 -12.05
C PHE A 264 -9.99 -14.86 -12.02
N LEU A 265 -9.24 -14.58 -10.94
CA LEU A 265 -7.87 -15.08 -10.76
C LEU A 265 -7.80 -16.61 -10.77
N ASP A 266 -8.73 -17.29 -10.10
CA ASP A 266 -8.80 -18.75 -10.06
C ASP A 266 -9.13 -19.37 -11.43
N SER A 267 -9.84 -18.63 -12.30
CA SER A 267 -10.29 -19.11 -13.61
C SER A 267 -9.35 -18.73 -14.76
N LEU A 268 -8.43 -17.78 -14.55
CA LEU A 268 -7.58 -17.22 -15.59
C LEU A 268 -6.71 -18.27 -16.30
N ALA A 269 -6.20 -19.26 -15.57
CA ALA A 269 -5.35 -20.29 -16.17
C ALA A 269 -6.12 -21.32 -17.01
N PHE A 270 -7.44 -21.41 -16.85
CA PHE A 270 -8.28 -22.42 -17.51
C PHE A 270 -9.16 -21.84 -18.63
N GLY A 271 -9.19 -20.51 -18.76
CA GLY A 271 -10.01 -19.84 -19.76
C GLY A 271 -9.34 -19.75 -21.13
N PRO A 272 -10.14 -19.59 -22.20
CA PRO A 272 -9.64 -19.42 -23.56
C PRO A 272 -8.93 -18.07 -23.75
N ASP A 273 -9.47 -17.01 -23.15
CA ASP A 273 -8.92 -15.66 -23.22
C ASP A 273 -9.30 -14.86 -21.96
N GLN A 274 -8.47 -13.86 -21.64
CA GLN A 274 -8.59 -13.08 -20.41
C GLN A 274 -9.90 -12.26 -20.38
N GLN A 275 -10.36 -11.75 -21.53
CA GLN A 275 -11.56 -10.92 -21.64
C GLN A 275 -12.83 -11.73 -21.36
N SER A 276 -12.96 -12.93 -21.93
CA SER A 276 -14.07 -13.84 -21.70
C SER A 276 -14.10 -14.38 -20.27
N VAL A 277 -12.94 -14.56 -19.63
CA VAL A 277 -12.88 -14.95 -18.21
C VAL A 277 -13.33 -13.80 -17.32
N LEU A 278 -12.92 -12.57 -17.64
CA LEU A 278 -13.33 -11.36 -16.92
C LEU A 278 -14.84 -11.15 -17.01
N LEU A 279 -15.41 -11.21 -18.21
CA LEU A 279 -16.85 -11.07 -18.42
C LEU A 279 -17.65 -12.15 -17.71
N ARG A 280 -17.17 -13.40 -17.70
CA ARG A 280 -17.82 -14.47 -16.94
C ARG A 280 -17.77 -14.25 -15.44
N ALA A 281 -16.64 -13.78 -14.91
CA ALA A 281 -16.50 -13.48 -13.48
C ALA A 281 -17.41 -12.33 -13.03
N PHE A 282 -17.63 -11.34 -13.89
CA PHE A 282 -18.47 -10.16 -13.62
C PHE A 282 -19.82 -10.19 -14.35
N ALA A 283 -20.27 -11.35 -14.81
CA ALA A 283 -21.54 -11.54 -15.53
C ALA A 283 -22.79 -11.01 -14.78
N PRO A 284 -22.86 -11.03 -13.43
CA PRO A 284 -23.98 -10.42 -12.71
C PRO A 284 -24.14 -8.90 -12.91
N TYR A 285 -23.08 -8.20 -13.34
CA TYR A 285 -23.10 -6.74 -13.52
C TYR A 285 -23.12 -6.30 -14.99
N PHE A 286 -22.56 -7.12 -15.88
CA PHE A 286 -22.40 -6.78 -17.28
C PHE A 286 -23.05 -7.84 -18.15
N GLY A 287 -24.03 -7.44 -18.98
CA GLY A 287 -24.69 -8.33 -19.94
C GLY A 287 -23.78 -8.74 -21.09
N GLY A 288 -22.72 -7.98 -21.33
CA GLY A 288 -21.65 -8.31 -22.27
C GLY A 288 -20.55 -7.26 -22.28
N TYR A 289 -19.63 -7.40 -23.23
CA TYR A 289 -18.48 -6.49 -23.33
C TYR A 289 -18.87 -5.03 -23.56
N ALA A 290 -19.88 -4.78 -24.40
CA ALA A 290 -20.34 -3.43 -24.70
C ALA A 290 -20.87 -2.71 -23.44
N ASP A 291 -21.53 -3.44 -22.53
CA ASP A 291 -22.03 -2.86 -21.28
C ASP A 291 -20.87 -2.51 -20.33
N MET A 292 -19.85 -3.38 -20.28
CA MET A 292 -18.64 -3.12 -19.49
C MET A 292 -17.85 -1.92 -20.05
N ALA A 293 -17.75 -1.79 -21.37
CA ALA A 293 -17.09 -0.65 -22.02
C ALA A 293 -17.83 0.67 -21.74
N LYS A 294 -19.16 0.70 -21.88
CA LYS A 294 -19.98 1.88 -21.51
C LYS A 294 -19.85 2.23 -20.03
N TRP A 295 -19.89 1.22 -19.17
CA TRP A 295 -19.68 1.41 -17.74
C TRP A 295 -18.31 2.03 -17.47
N TRP A 296 -17.26 1.54 -18.12
CA TRP A 296 -15.91 2.07 -17.98
C TRP A 296 -15.82 3.54 -18.40
N GLU A 297 -16.39 3.91 -19.55
CA GLU A 297 -16.45 5.30 -20.01
C GLU A 297 -17.17 6.23 -19.02
N LEU A 298 -18.29 5.78 -18.44
CA LEU A 298 -18.98 6.54 -17.41
C LEU A 298 -18.12 6.70 -16.15
N LYS A 299 -17.39 5.66 -15.76
CA LYS A 299 -16.50 5.71 -14.59
C LYS A 299 -15.31 6.63 -14.80
N THR A 300 -14.64 6.55 -15.95
CA THR A 300 -13.54 7.45 -16.29
C THR A 300 -14.01 8.89 -16.34
N TYR A 301 -15.15 9.16 -17.00
CA TYR A 301 -15.73 10.50 -17.07
C TYR A 301 -16.07 11.05 -15.67
N HIS A 302 -16.73 10.26 -14.82
CA HIS A 302 -17.04 10.69 -13.46
C HIS A 302 -15.79 10.93 -12.62
N PHE A 303 -14.78 10.07 -12.78
CA PHE A 303 -13.53 10.15 -12.04
C PHE A 303 -12.69 11.36 -12.45
N THR A 304 -12.67 11.77 -13.71
CA THR A 304 -11.91 12.94 -14.18
C THR A 304 -12.69 14.25 -14.03
N SER A 305 -14.02 14.21 -14.16
CA SER A 305 -14.86 15.42 -14.14
C SER A 305 -15.18 15.96 -12.74
N ARG A 306 -15.14 15.12 -11.70
CA ARG A 306 -15.45 15.55 -10.32
C ARG A 306 -14.17 15.66 -9.51
N ASP A 307 -13.94 16.80 -8.86
CA ASP A 307 -12.86 16.91 -7.87
C ASP A 307 -13.03 15.79 -6.82
N LEU A 308 -12.05 14.89 -6.65
CA LEU A 308 -12.08 13.94 -5.53
C LEU A 308 -12.10 14.65 -4.14
N ARG A 309 -11.81 15.96 -4.11
CA ARG A 309 -12.02 16.85 -2.95
C ARG A 309 -13.49 17.10 -2.61
N THR A 310 -14.42 16.88 -3.55
CA THR A 310 -15.87 17.03 -3.34
C THR A 310 -16.59 15.70 -3.14
N GLN A 311 -15.88 14.56 -3.04
CA GLN A 311 -16.39 13.40 -2.29
C GLN A 311 -16.42 13.77 -0.79
N THR A 312 -17.37 14.63 -0.42
CA THR A 312 -17.69 14.90 0.96
C THR A 312 -18.16 13.60 1.58
N TRP A 313 -17.49 13.19 2.66
CA TRP A 313 -18.00 12.07 3.45
C TRP A 313 -19.45 12.36 3.86
N PRO A 314 -20.31 11.32 3.94
CA PRO A 314 -21.58 11.47 4.63
C PRO A 314 -21.34 12.13 5.98
N ILE A 315 -22.16 13.11 6.33
CA ILE A 315 -21.98 13.98 7.51
C ILE A 315 -21.74 13.14 8.78
N LYS A 316 -22.44 12.00 8.91
CA LYS A 316 -22.27 11.03 10.00
C LYS A 316 -20.87 10.41 10.06
N ASP A 317 -20.30 10.03 8.92
CA ASP A 317 -18.95 9.45 8.84
C ASP A 317 -17.88 10.51 9.10
N ALA A 318 -18.10 11.75 8.62
CA ALA A 318 -17.25 12.89 8.93
C ALA A 318 -17.19 13.19 10.43
N LEU A 319 -18.33 13.13 11.12
CA LEU A 319 -18.41 13.36 12.57
C LEU A 319 -17.76 12.22 13.37
N LYS A 320 -18.01 10.96 13.00
CA LYS A 320 -17.33 9.80 13.60
C LYS A 320 -15.81 9.90 13.45
N LYS A 321 -15.33 10.34 12.29
CA LYS A 321 -13.90 10.45 12.02
C LYS A 321 -13.25 11.63 12.72
N LEU A 322 -14.00 12.71 12.92
CA LEU A 322 -13.57 13.78 13.81
C LEU A 322 -13.38 13.26 15.24
N ASP A 323 -14.25 12.37 15.72
CA ASP A 323 -14.11 11.71 17.03
C ASP A 323 -12.84 10.88 17.15
N ASP A 324 -12.59 10.02 16.14
CA ASP A 324 -11.42 9.17 16.07
C ASP A 324 -10.12 10.02 16.12
N ILE A 325 -10.13 11.21 15.49
CA ILE A 325 -8.99 12.13 15.53
C ILE A 325 -8.85 12.78 16.91
N LEU A 326 -9.94 13.09 17.62
CA LEU A 326 -9.90 13.73 18.93
C LEU A 326 -9.63 12.73 20.09
N THR A 327 -9.58 11.43 19.82
CA THR A 327 -9.16 10.41 20.79
C THR A 327 -7.68 10.06 20.64
N VAL A 328 -7.00 9.85 21.77
CA VAL A 328 -5.57 9.50 21.83
C VAL A 328 -5.42 8.19 22.60
N PRO A 329 -4.80 7.15 22.03
CA PRO A 329 -4.44 5.96 22.78
C PRO A 329 -3.25 6.28 23.70
N VAL A 330 -3.49 6.30 25.01
CA VAL A 330 -2.47 6.52 26.03
C VAL A 330 -2.15 5.18 26.71
N LEU A 331 -0.86 4.92 26.90
CA LEU A 331 -0.39 3.81 27.74
C LEU A 331 -0.50 4.25 29.20
N THR A 332 -1.46 3.70 29.92
CA THR A 332 -1.57 3.90 31.36
C THR A 332 -0.97 2.70 32.07
N ARG A 333 -0.09 2.97 33.04
CA ARG A 333 0.45 1.95 33.93
C ARG A 333 -0.22 2.14 35.28
N SER A 334 -1.11 1.23 35.64
CA SER A 334 -1.87 1.29 36.90
C SER A 334 -1.00 1.02 38.12
N ASP A 335 0.12 0.28 37.97
CA ASP A 335 1.06 -0.02 39.06
C ASP A 335 2.48 -0.32 38.52
N THR A 336 3.50 -0.15 39.37
CA THR A 336 4.93 -0.24 39.05
C THR A 336 5.33 -1.62 38.50
N ASN A 337 4.58 -2.67 38.86
CA ASN A 337 4.78 -4.05 38.39
C ASN A 337 3.71 -4.57 37.42
N SER A 338 2.74 -3.75 36.99
CA SER A 338 1.71 -4.19 36.02
C SER A 338 2.10 -3.83 34.57
N PRO A 339 1.71 -4.67 33.58
CA PRO A 339 1.89 -4.35 32.16
C PRO A 339 1.04 -3.12 31.78
N ALA A 340 1.60 -2.25 30.95
CA ALA A 340 0.92 -1.02 30.53
C ALA A 340 -0.31 -1.34 29.66
N ALA A 341 -1.49 -0.87 30.07
CA ALA A 341 -2.73 -1.00 29.33
C ALA A 341 -2.91 0.19 28.39
N ARG A 342 -3.28 -0.09 27.13
CA ARG A 342 -3.66 0.95 26.16
C ARG A 342 -5.11 1.35 26.44
N ILE A 343 -5.33 2.58 26.89
CA ILE A 343 -6.67 3.16 27.08
C ILE A 343 -6.81 4.31 26.08
N THR A 344 -7.94 4.38 25.39
CA THR A 344 -8.30 5.53 24.54
C THR A 344 -8.87 6.63 25.43
N THR A 345 -8.17 7.77 25.50
CA THR A 345 -8.58 8.95 26.28
C THR A 345 -8.81 10.14 25.37
N ALA A 346 -9.73 11.03 25.77
CA ALA A 346 -10.01 12.26 25.02
C ALA A 346 -8.82 13.22 25.05
N ILE A 347 -8.60 13.99 23.98
CA ILE A 347 -7.45 14.91 23.90
C ILE A 347 -7.43 15.95 25.03
N GLN A 348 -8.60 16.29 25.57
CA GLN A 348 -8.82 17.21 26.68
C GLN A 348 -8.18 16.71 27.99
N SER A 349 -8.28 15.41 28.29
CA SER A 349 -7.64 14.83 29.48
C SER A 349 -6.13 14.75 29.30
N VAL A 350 -5.67 14.40 28.10
CA VAL A 350 -4.23 14.36 27.77
C VAL A 350 -3.57 15.74 27.91
N ILE A 351 -4.24 16.81 27.45
CA ILE A 351 -3.74 18.18 27.60
C ILE A 351 -3.69 18.60 29.07
N ARG A 352 -4.66 18.16 29.89
CA ARG A 352 -4.74 18.50 31.32
C ARG A 352 -3.68 17.78 32.13
N ASP A 353 -3.53 16.48 31.92
CA ASP A 353 -2.76 15.60 32.82
C ASP A 353 -1.28 15.52 32.43
N ASN A 354 -0.94 15.79 31.16
CA ASN A 354 0.42 15.63 30.63
C ASN A 354 1.07 16.96 30.19
N TRP A 355 0.59 18.08 30.70
CA TRP A 355 1.18 19.39 30.43
C TRP A 355 2.63 19.46 30.94
N GLY A 356 3.59 19.80 30.07
CA GLY A 356 5.02 19.79 30.40
C GLY A 356 5.83 18.69 29.68
N GLN A 357 5.15 17.71 29.09
CA GLN A 357 5.79 16.63 28.38
C GLN A 357 6.19 17.03 26.95
N PRO A 358 7.41 16.72 26.48
CA PRO A 358 7.87 17.12 25.15
C PRO A 358 7.09 16.43 24.03
N TRP A 359 6.64 15.18 24.22
CA TRP A 359 5.85 14.44 23.24
C TRP A 359 4.43 15.00 23.01
N LEU A 360 3.91 15.78 23.97
CA LEU A 360 2.57 16.38 23.86
C LEU A 360 2.51 17.35 22.67
N LYS A 361 3.56 18.16 22.49
CA LYS A 361 3.66 19.11 21.39
C LYS A 361 3.58 18.41 20.03
N ASP A 362 4.38 17.36 19.86
CA ASP A 362 4.43 16.60 18.61
C ASP A 362 3.08 15.91 18.34
N THR A 363 2.43 15.40 19.39
CA THR A 363 1.10 14.79 19.30
C THR A 363 0.03 15.80 18.88
N LEU A 364 0.02 17.00 19.46
CA LEU A 364 -0.94 18.06 19.09
C LEU A 364 -0.72 18.57 17.67
N GLN A 365 0.53 18.71 17.22
CA GLN A 365 0.86 19.07 15.84
C GLN A 365 0.42 17.98 14.86
N PHE A 366 0.64 16.71 15.21
CA PHE A 366 0.19 15.57 14.43
C PHE A 366 -1.34 15.55 14.30
N LYS A 367 -2.08 15.70 15.41
CA LYS A 367 -3.56 15.77 15.38
C LYS A 367 -4.06 16.97 14.58
N ALA A 368 -3.39 18.13 14.66
CA ALA A 368 -3.73 19.29 13.83
C ALA A 368 -3.52 19.03 12.33
N ALA A 369 -2.46 18.30 11.95
CA ALA A 369 -2.25 17.87 10.57
C ALA A 369 -3.33 16.88 10.09
N GLN A 370 -3.78 15.97 10.97
CA GLN A 370 -4.91 15.08 10.67
C GLN A 370 -6.21 15.86 10.42
N LEU A 371 -6.52 16.86 11.24
CA LEU A 371 -7.67 17.74 11.03
C LEU A 371 -7.56 18.57 9.74
N GLN A 372 -6.34 18.98 9.36
CA GLN A 372 -6.09 19.66 8.10
C GLN A 372 -6.36 18.75 6.89
N ALA A 373 -5.97 17.48 6.97
CA ALA A 373 -6.29 16.50 5.93
C ALA A 373 -7.79 16.20 5.88
N LEU A 374 -8.47 16.13 7.04
CA LEU A 374 -9.91 15.95 7.14
C LEU A 374 -10.68 17.12 6.51
N GLN A 375 -10.22 18.36 6.67
CA GLN A 375 -10.84 19.56 6.10
C GLN A 375 -11.09 19.45 4.58
N LEU A 376 -10.25 18.71 3.85
CA LEU A 376 -10.34 18.57 2.40
C LEU A 376 -11.44 17.59 1.93
N ARG A 377 -12.13 16.90 2.85
CA ARG A 377 -13.09 15.82 2.55
C ARG A 377 -14.40 15.93 3.33
N VAL A 378 -14.56 16.99 4.09
CA VAL A 378 -15.73 17.19 4.97
C VAL A 378 -16.74 18.11 4.30
N PRO A 379 -18.05 17.84 4.42
CA PRO A 379 -19.10 18.71 3.90
C PRO A 379 -19.04 20.12 4.53
N LEU A 380 -19.44 21.13 3.76
CA LEU A 380 -19.32 22.56 4.10
C LEU A 380 -19.84 22.89 5.51
N GLU A 381 -20.89 22.18 5.95
CA GLU A 381 -21.54 22.29 7.26
C GLU A 381 -20.61 21.99 8.45
N ILE A 382 -19.66 21.07 8.31
CA ILE A 382 -18.74 20.66 9.38
C ILE A 382 -17.33 21.26 9.20
N VAL A 383 -17.00 21.77 8.00
CA VAL A 383 -15.68 22.36 7.69
C VAL A 383 -15.30 23.45 8.69
N GLY A 384 -16.25 24.34 9.05
CA GLY A 384 -16.00 25.41 10.02
C GLY A 384 -15.55 24.86 11.39
N LEU A 385 -16.22 23.81 11.86
CA LEU A 385 -15.94 23.16 13.14
C LEU A 385 -14.56 22.47 13.12
N VAL A 386 -14.21 21.75 12.05
CA VAL A 386 -12.88 21.13 11.88
C VAL A 386 -11.75 22.18 11.88
N VAL A 387 -11.97 23.32 11.23
CA VAL A 387 -11.01 24.44 11.21
C VAL A 387 -10.82 25.04 12.61
N GLU A 388 -11.90 25.19 13.37
CA GLU A 388 -11.85 25.70 14.75
C GLU A 388 -11.05 24.77 15.66
N TYR A 389 -11.29 23.45 15.61
CA TYR A 389 -10.47 22.47 16.35
C TYR A 389 -9.00 22.54 15.93
N ARG A 390 -8.71 22.58 14.63
CA ARG A 390 -7.33 22.64 14.11
C ARG A 390 -6.59 23.86 14.65
N LYS A 391 -7.18 25.05 14.52
CA LYS A 391 -6.58 26.31 14.99
C LYS A 391 -6.32 26.25 16.50
N LEU A 392 -7.26 25.69 17.26
CA LEU A 392 -7.13 25.56 18.72
C LEU A 392 -5.98 24.62 19.08
N LEU A 393 -5.87 23.43 18.47
CA LEU A 393 -4.77 22.50 18.72
C LEU A 393 -3.41 23.09 18.31
N GLN A 394 -3.33 23.84 17.20
CA GLN A 394 -2.10 24.54 16.81
C GLN A 394 -1.68 25.60 17.83
N ASN A 395 -2.64 26.36 18.36
CA ASN A 395 -2.39 27.36 19.39
C ASN A 395 -1.89 26.75 20.70
N ILE A 396 -2.45 25.59 21.09
CA ILE A 396 -1.96 24.84 22.26
C ILE A 396 -0.55 24.32 22.00
N ALA A 397 -0.30 23.70 20.84
CA ALA A 397 1.01 23.16 20.49
C ALA A 397 2.12 24.24 20.41
N ALA A 398 1.77 25.46 19.99
CA ALA A 398 2.70 26.58 19.96
C ALA A 398 3.16 26.99 21.38
N ARG A 399 2.26 26.90 22.37
CA ARG A 399 2.50 27.26 23.77
C ARG A 399 2.99 26.08 24.63
N ALA A 400 2.91 24.86 24.13
CA ALA A 400 3.46 23.69 24.80
C ALA A 400 5.00 23.74 24.89
N PRO A 401 5.59 23.38 26.04
CA PRO A 401 7.04 23.45 26.24
C PRO A 401 7.80 22.50 25.30
N ARG A 402 8.93 22.98 24.77
CA ARG A 402 9.81 22.21 23.86
C ARG A 402 10.73 21.22 24.57
N LYS A 403 11.01 21.45 25.85
CA LYS A 403 11.86 20.60 26.69
C LYS A 403 11.04 20.11 27.87
N GLN A 404 11.35 18.93 28.36
CA GLN A 404 10.71 18.37 29.55
C GLN A 404 10.90 19.34 30.72
N THR A 405 9.78 19.80 31.29
CA THR A 405 9.80 20.66 32.47
C THR A 405 9.62 19.80 33.71
N THR A 406 10.62 19.79 34.59
CA THR A 406 10.55 19.13 35.91
C THR A 406 9.86 20.00 36.96
N THR A 407 9.69 21.29 36.68
CA THR A 407 8.96 22.23 37.53
C THR A 407 7.45 22.17 37.25
N PRO A 408 6.61 22.30 38.30
CA PRO A 408 5.16 22.36 38.13
C PRO A 408 4.78 23.54 37.22
N PRO A 409 3.71 23.40 36.41
CA PRO A 409 3.30 24.45 35.51
C PRO A 409 2.94 25.73 36.26
N SER A 410 3.38 26.88 35.74
CA SER A 410 3.06 28.17 36.33
C SER A 410 1.54 28.40 36.38
N HIS A 411 1.06 29.23 37.31
CA HIS A 411 -0.36 29.60 37.38
C HIS A 411 -0.91 30.13 36.04
N ALA A 412 -0.09 30.87 35.28
CA ALA A 412 -0.44 31.33 33.94
C ALA A 412 -0.59 30.18 32.92
N ALA A 413 0.27 29.16 32.99
CA ALA A 413 0.17 27.98 32.13
C ALA A 413 -1.05 27.12 32.49
N GLN A 414 -1.35 26.95 33.78
CA GLN A 414 -2.56 26.25 34.24
C GLN A 414 -3.84 26.97 33.81
N ALA A 415 -3.89 28.31 33.93
CA ALA A 415 -5.02 29.11 33.47
C ALA A 415 -5.20 29.04 31.94
N PHE A 416 -4.10 28.96 31.17
CA PHE A 416 -4.18 28.74 29.74
C PHE A 416 -4.72 27.35 29.39
N VAL A 417 -4.24 26.30 30.06
CA VAL A 417 -4.70 24.92 29.85
C VAL A 417 -6.18 24.77 30.17
N SER A 418 -6.64 25.31 31.30
CA SER A 418 -8.06 25.25 31.67
C SER A 418 -8.94 25.99 30.67
N GLN A 419 -8.51 27.17 30.21
CA GLN A 419 -9.23 27.92 29.16
C GLN A 419 -9.25 27.17 27.83
N ALA A 420 -8.14 26.53 27.45
CA ALA A 420 -8.05 25.78 26.21
C ALA A 420 -8.95 24.53 26.22
N VAL A 421 -8.99 23.81 27.36
CA VAL A 421 -9.89 22.67 27.57
C VAL A 421 -11.35 23.11 27.57
N ALA A 422 -11.68 24.24 28.20
CA ALA A 422 -13.04 24.78 28.17
C ALA A 422 -13.51 25.10 26.74
N LYS A 423 -12.62 25.66 25.91
CA LYS A 423 -12.91 25.92 24.49
C LYS A 423 -13.08 24.64 23.67
N LEU A 424 -12.29 23.59 23.95
CA LEU A 424 -12.48 22.28 23.31
C LEU A 424 -13.84 21.66 23.69
N ASN A 425 -14.21 21.70 24.98
CA ASN A 425 -15.51 21.22 25.44
C ASN A 425 -16.68 21.98 24.79
N ALA A 426 -16.55 23.29 24.57
CA ALA A 426 -17.57 24.08 23.88
C ALA A 426 -17.74 23.64 22.40
N LEU A 427 -16.64 23.28 21.72
CA LEU A 427 -16.71 22.71 20.38
C LEU A 427 -17.35 21.32 20.38
N ASP A 428 -17.12 20.50 21.42
CA ASP A 428 -17.74 19.18 21.55
C ASP A 428 -19.27 19.28 21.71
N VAL A 429 -19.76 20.28 22.47
CA VAL A 429 -21.20 20.57 22.57
C VAL A 429 -21.77 20.95 21.21
N ARG A 430 -21.07 21.79 20.44
CA ARG A 430 -21.50 22.20 19.10
C ARG A 430 -21.52 21.02 18.13
N ARG A 431 -20.58 20.10 18.25
CA ARG A 431 -20.53 18.85 17.49
C ARG A 431 -21.73 17.95 17.84
N ALA A 432 -22.00 17.72 19.12
CA ALA A 432 -23.13 16.89 19.57
C ALA A 432 -24.49 17.45 19.09
N ALA A 433 -24.65 18.78 19.09
CA ALA A 433 -25.85 19.43 18.57
C ALA A 433 -26.05 19.20 17.05
N LEU A 434 -24.96 19.08 16.28
CA LEU A 434 -25.05 18.73 14.85
C LEU A 434 -25.45 17.26 14.66
N GLU A 435 -24.88 16.34 15.44
CA GLU A 435 -25.24 14.91 15.42
C GLU A 435 -26.75 14.69 15.74
N GLN A 436 -27.30 15.45 16.69
CA GLN A 436 -28.72 15.38 17.05
C GLN A 436 -29.64 15.89 15.93
N LYS A 437 -29.34 17.06 15.34
CA LYS A 437 -30.12 17.62 14.21
C LYS A 437 -30.17 16.68 13.00
N LEU A 438 -29.08 15.97 12.72
CA LEU A 438 -29.02 15.00 11.63
C LEU A 438 -29.89 13.77 11.90
N SER A 439 -29.95 13.33 13.16
CA SER A 439 -30.78 12.20 13.58
C SER A 439 -32.29 12.53 13.49
N GLU A 440 -32.68 13.76 13.84
CA GLU A 440 -34.06 14.25 13.74
C GLU A 440 -34.52 14.40 12.27
N THR A 441 -33.64 14.86 11.39
CA THR A 441 -33.95 15.04 9.96
C THR A 441 -34.13 13.69 9.24
N GLN A 442 -33.39 12.65 9.64
CA GLN A 442 -33.54 11.28 9.12
C GLN A 442 -34.79 10.57 9.68
N GLY A 443 -35.22 10.90 10.89
CA GLY A 443 -36.46 10.40 11.50
C GLY A 443 -37.74 10.91 10.82
N LEU A 444 -37.72 12.11 10.23
CA LEU A 444 -38.86 12.65 9.48
C LEU A 444 -39.09 11.97 8.12
N GLN A 445 -38.05 11.42 7.49
CA GLN A 445 -38.14 10.76 6.17
C GLN A 445 -38.60 9.29 6.23
N THR A 446 -38.70 8.69 7.42
CA THR A 446 -39.09 7.28 7.62
C THR A 446 -40.54 7.10 8.10
N ARG A 447 -41.32 8.17 8.20
CA ARG A 447 -42.76 8.07 8.48
C ARG A 447 -43.51 7.80 7.16
N PRO A 448 -44.13 6.62 6.97
CA PRO A 448 -44.91 6.36 5.76
C PRO A 448 -46.08 7.34 5.68
N PRO A 449 -46.50 7.76 4.47
CA PRO A 449 -47.71 8.55 4.32
C PRO A 449 -48.91 7.70 4.77
N ASN A 450 -49.76 8.30 5.62
CA ASN A 450 -51.06 7.74 5.98
C ASN A 450 -51.99 7.66 4.77
#